data_AF-A0AAF0KPL5-F1
#
_entry.id   AF-A0AAF0KPL5-F1
#
_cell.length_a   1.000
_cell.length_b   1.000
_cell.length_c   1.000
_cell.angle_alpha   90.00
_cell.angle_beta   90.00
_cell.angle_gamma   90.00
#
_symmetry.space_group_name_H-M   'P 1'
#
loop_
_entity.id
_entity.type
_entity.pdbx_description
1 polymer ?
#
loop_
_entity_poly.entity_id
_entity_poly.type
_entity_poly.pdbx_seq_one_letter_code
_entity_poly.pdbx_strand_id
1 'polypeptide(L)'
;MKPFRRGAHRSRRPADTLARVAPVARALGVTRLADITGLDRIGIPVFQAVRPLSLSLSVSQGKGATPDAARVSALMEAIELHHAETCRPTSHAVPNDGEARLWSGMTQADQQASRFDPARARGWVDGVDLLSGRPLRVPHGLVSMDFTIVPESDLWPNSNGLASGNSLAEARVSALCEAIERDGHARWLERGPRARRASALDVDSITDRLGRWLIARVRRAGFSLSLWDMTGPTGVAVIGCSIIELGAARTVVLPPAMGAGCHPDAGVALARAICEAAQTRAALIAGARDDIDPTRYIEAGEQRTGFMLSMLDFAPARRPWSSVPSHSHRDSEADLAWMLERCAEQSLPAVACVDLTRADIGIDVVKLLVPGFGDHDRPTSAGAGAQPGGAA
;
A
#
# COMPACT_ATOMS: atom_id res chain seq x y z
N MET A 1 -14.01 19.27 5.19
CA MET A 1 -13.16 20.05 4.24
C MET A 1 -11.71 19.58 4.35
N LYS A 2 -10.94 19.59 3.24
CA LYS A 2 -9.52 19.17 3.18
C LYS A 2 -8.59 20.39 3.00
N PRO A 3 -8.13 21.05 4.09
CA PRO A 3 -7.27 22.22 4.01
C PRO A 3 -5.83 21.91 3.57
N PHE A 4 -5.37 20.67 3.71
CA PHE A 4 -4.05 20.25 3.21
C PHE A 4 -4.23 19.41 1.95
N ARG A 5 -3.61 19.84 0.84
CA ARG A 5 -3.70 19.20 -0.49
C ARG A 5 -2.35 18.97 -1.18
N ARG A 6 -1.23 19.19 -0.48
CA ARG A 6 0.11 19.10 -1.08
C ARG A 6 0.69 17.70 -0.88
N GLY A 7 0.45 16.80 -1.84
CA GLY A 7 0.96 15.42 -1.81
C GLY A 7 0.17 14.45 -0.92
N ALA A 8 -0.84 14.96 -0.22
CA ALA A 8 -1.90 14.20 0.43
C ALA A 8 -3.11 15.11 0.59
N HIS A 9 -4.31 14.54 0.62
CA HIS A 9 -5.55 15.27 0.91
C HIS A 9 -6.00 14.93 2.35
N ARG A 10 -5.87 15.89 3.27
CA ARG A 10 -6.13 15.70 4.71
C ARG A 10 -6.89 16.87 5.32
N SER A 11 -7.65 16.59 6.38
CA SER A 11 -8.43 17.52 7.22
C SER A 11 -7.55 18.39 8.12
N ARG A 12 -6.30 17.96 8.40
CA ARG A 12 -5.31 18.67 9.22
C ARG A 12 -3.99 18.85 8.48
N ARG A 13 -3.20 19.85 8.86
CA ARG A 13 -1.84 20.01 8.33
C ARG A 13 -0.92 18.95 8.97
N PRO A 14 0.14 18.49 8.28
CA PRO A 14 1.05 17.50 8.84
C PRO A 14 1.64 17.88 10.19
N ALA A 15 2.00 19.16 10.41
CA ALA A 15 2.51 19.63 11.70
C ALA A 15 1.49 19.46 12.85
N ASP A 16 0.21 19.76 12.59
CA ASP A 16 -0.86 19.63 13.58
C ASP A 16 -1.13 18.15 13.90
N THR A 17 -1.13 17.30 12.88
CA THR A 17 -1.22 15.84 13.08
C THR A 17 -0.01 15.33 13.84
N LEU A 18 1.20 15.76 13.51
CA LEU A 18 2.44 15.35 14.17
C LEU A 18 2.42 15.66 15.66
N ALA A 19 2.02 16.88 16.03
CA ALA A 19 1.88 17.29 17.43
C ALA A 19 0.90 16.40 18.21
N ARG A 20 -0.18 15.95 17.56
CA ARG A 20 -1.18 15.04 18.15
C ARG A 20 -0.66 13.61 18.29
N VAL A 21 -0.01 13.07 17.26
CA VAL A 21 0.29 11.62 17.18
C VAL A 21 1.64 11.24 17.78
N ALA A 22 2.60 12.16 17.87
CA ALA A 22 3.91 11.90 18.48
C ALA A 22 3.84 11.43 19.95
N PRO A 23 3.10 12.09 20.86
CA PRO A 23 2.99 11.60 22.24
C PRO A 23 2.26 10.25 22.31
N VAL A 24 1.25 10.03 21.47
CA VAL A 24 0.52 8.76 21.36
C VAL A 24 1.47 7.64 20.94
N ALA A 25 2.18 7.81 19.82
CA ALA A 25 3.14 6.82 19.33
C ALA A 25 4.21 6.47 20.38
N ARG A 26 4.70 7.45 21.14
CA ARG A 26 5.63 7.22 22.25
C ARG A 26 5.01 6.38 23.36
N ALA A 27 3.77 6.66 23.75
CA ALA A 27 3.04 5.86 24.74
C ALA A 27 2.79 4.42 24.25
N LEU A 28 2.66 4.22 22.93
CA LEU A 28 2.55 2.90 22.29
C LEU A 28 3.92 2.22 22.05
N GLY A 29 5.00 2.73 22.62
CA GLY A 29 6.31 2.08 22.61
C GLY A 29 7.25 2.51 21.48
N VAL A 30 6.93 3.54 20.69
CA VAL A 30 7.89 4.11 19.74
C VAL A 30 9.01 4.80 20.52
N THR A 31 10.22 4.28 20.41
CA THR A 31 11.40 4.74 21.15
C THR A 31 12.24 5.73 20.34
N ARG A 32 12.17 5.65 19.00
CA ARG A 32 12.95 6.49 18.08
C ARG A 32 12.14 6.85 16.85
N LEU A 33 12.29 8.10 16.42
CA LEU A 33 11.84 8.59 15.11
C LEU A 33 13.07 9.14 14.38
N ALA A 34 13.65 8.35 13.48
CA ALA A 34 14.90 8.67 12.80
C ALA A 34 14.65 9.30 11.43
N ASP A 35 15.38 10.35 11.10
CA ASP A 35 15.47 10.87 9.74
C ASP A 35 16.56 10.08 8.99
N ILE A 36 16.15 9.35 7.96
CA ILE A 36 17.09 8.58 7.12
C ILE A 36 17.25 9.20 5.73
N THR A 37 16.68 10.40 5.51
CA THR A 37 16.74 11.11 4.23
C THR A 37 18.17 11.27 3.73
N GLY A 38 19.11 11.58 4.65
CA GLY A 38 20.52 11.82 4.31
C GLY A 38 21.32 10.57 3.98
N LEU A 39 20.78 9.36 4.20
CA LEU A 39 21.39 8.13 3.70
C LEU A 39 21.29 8.04 2.17
N ASP A 40 20.36 8.80 1.58
CA ASP A 40 20.16 8.86 0.16
C ASP A 40 20.40 10.27 -0.43
N ARG A 41 20.89 10.32 -1.67
CA ARG A 41 21.21 11.58 -2.37
C ARG A 41 20.03 12.20 -3.13
N ILE A 42 18.86 11.53 -3.20
CA ILE A 42 17.63 12.15 -3.74
C ILE A 42 17.13 13.25 -2.82
N GLY A 43 17.20 13.03 -1.50
CA GLY A 43 16.74 13.98 -0.49
C GLY A 43 15.22 14.17 -0.42
N ILE A 44 14.41 13.24 -0.94
CA ILE A 44 12.99 13.17 -0.60
C ILE A 44 12.90 12.69 0.86
N PRO A 45 12.13 13.37 1.74
CA PRO A 45 12.05 13.01 3.15
C PRO A 45 11.59 11.57 3.40
N VAL A 46 12.40 10.82 4.16
CA VAL A 46 12.11 9.47 4.62
C VAL A 46 12.47 9.33 6.10
N PHE A 47 11.54 8.80 6.89
CA PHE A 47 11.68 8.62 8.33
C PHE A 47 11.42 7.18 8.75
N GLN A 48 11.93 6.78 9.92
CA GLN A 48 11.71 5.49 10.52
C GLN A 48 11.20 5.63 11.95
N ALA A 49 10.07 5.02 12.27
CA ALA A 49 9.58 4.89 13.63
C ALA A 49 9.96 3.50 14.17
N VAL A 50 10.71 3.45 15.27
CA VAL A 50 11.20 2.20 15.86
C VAL A 50 10.40 1.89 17.12
N ARG A 51 9.70 0.75 17.11
CA ARG A 51 8.99 0.17 18.24
C ARG A 51 9.57 -1.22 18.54
N PRO A 52 10.56 -1.33 19.46
CA PRO A 52 11.31 -2.56 19.66
C PRO A 52 10.51 -3.77 20.15
N LEU A 53 9.39 -3.53 20.84
CA LEU A 53 8.52 -4.58 21.38
C LEU A 53 7.26 -4.78 20.53
N SER A 54 7.36 -4.49 19.23
CA SER A 54 6.31 -4.78 18.25
C SER A 54 6.04 -6.29 18.21
N LEU A 55 4.78 -6.69 18.06
CA LEU A 55 4.43 -8.10 17.79
C LEU A 55 4.47 -8.41 16.29
N SER A 56 4.65 -7.38 15.45
CA SER A 56 4.81 -7.45 14.00
C SER A 56 6.22 -7.00 13.58
N LEU A 57 6.34 -5.93 12.79
CA LEU A 57 7.59 -5.31 12.37
C LEU A 57 8.04 -4.27 13.40
N SER A 58 9.34 -4.25 13.73
CA SER A 58 9.89 -3.31 14.71
C SER A 58 10.10 -1.90 14.15
N VAL A 59 10.14 -1.75 12.82
CA VAL A 59 10.43 -0.49 12.14
C VAL A 59 9.36 -0.18 11.08
N SER A 60 8.63 0.90 11.30
CA SER A 60 7.67 1.46 10.33
C SER A 60 8.31 2.57 9.51
N GLN A 61 8.00 2.64 8.22
CA GLN A 61 8.65 3.55 7.28
C GLN A 61 7.74 4.73 6.90
N GLY A 62 8.20 5.95 7.13
CA GLY A 62 7.51 7.17 6.74
C GLY A 62 8.02 7.79 5.46
N LYS A 63 7.10 8.28 4.63
CA LYS A 63 7.38 8.94 3.35
C LYS A 63 6.57 10.22 3.21
N GLY A 64 7.11 11.23 2.51
CA GLY A 64 6.34 12.42 2.18
C GLY A 64 7.14 13.53 1.51
N ALA A 65 6.42 14.48 0.91
CA ALA A 65 7.03 15.64 0.24
C ALA A 65 7.66 16.65 1.22
N THR A 66 7.36 16.55 2.51
CA THR A 66 7.92 17.38 3.58
C THR A 66 8.35 16.50 4.76
N PRO A 67 9.31 16.95 5.59
CA PRO A 67 9.72 16.22 6.78
C PRO A 67 8.55 15.90 7.73
N ASP A 68 7.65 16.85 7.98
CA ASP A 68 6.49 16.59 8.84
C ASP A 68 5.55 15.53 8.27
N ALA A 69 5.31 15.53 6.96
CA ALA A 69 4.49 14.50 6.31
C ALA A 69 5.13 13.11 6.43
N ALA A 70 6.46 13.01 6.23
CA ALA A 70 7.18 11.76 6.39
C ALA A 70 7.21 11.27 7.85
N ARG A 71 7.37 12.18 8.82
CA ARG A 71 7.27 11.86 10.26
C ARG A 71 5.89 11.33 10.63
N VAL A 72 4.84 12.02 10.21
CA VAL A 72 3.46 11.57 10.42
C VAL A 72 3.25 10.20 9.80
N SER A 73 3.70 9.99 8.56
CA SER A 73 3.58 8.68 7.90
C SER A 73 4.26 7.56 8.69
N ALA A 74 5.47 7.77 9.23
CA ALA A 74 6.17 6.74 10.02
C ALA A 74 5.44 6.42 11.33
N LEU A 75 4.99 7.45 12.04
CA LEU A 75 4.32 7.29 13.32
C LEU A 75 2.92 6.67 13.17
N MET A 76 2.17 7.09 12.16
CA MET A 76 0.83 6.56 11.88
C MET A 76 0.89 5.08 11.48
N GLU A 77 1.88 4.66 10.69
CA GLU A 77 2.09 3.25 10.35
C GLU A 77 2.43 2.40 11.60
N ALA A 78 3.23 2.93 12.54
CA ALA A 78 3.50 2.24 13.81
C ALA A 78 2.24 2.16 14.73
N ILE A 79 1.41 3.21 14.72
CA ILE A 79 0.13 3.24 15.44
C ILE A 79 -0.86 2.23 14.82
N GLU A 80 -0.94 2.15 13.50
CA GLU A 80 -1.76 1.20 12.77
C GLU A 80 -1.43 -0.24 13.17
N LEU A 81 -0.15 -0.60 13.12
CA LEU A 81 0.33 -1.93 13.54
C LEU A 81 -0.02 -2.21 15.01
N HIS A 82 0.08 -1.23 15.91
CA HIS A 82 -0.33 -1.40 17.31
C HIS A 82 -1.78 -1.89 17.45
N HIS A 83 -2.68 -1.24 16.73
CA HIS A 83 -4.10 -1.56 16.82
C HIS A 83 -4.39 -2.95 16.25
N ALA A 84 -3.72 -3.32 15.15
CA ALA A 84 -3.88 -4.65 14.56
C ALA A 84 -3.27 -5.78 15.42
N GLU A 85 -2.16 -5.54 16.12
CA GLU A 85 -1.54 -6.49 17.07
C GLU A 85 -2.38 -6.68 18.34
N THR A 86 -3.03 -5.61 18.80
CA THR A 86 -3.86 -5.65 20.01
C THR A 86 -5.32 -6.00 19.74
N CYS A 87 -5.69 -6.22 18.47
CA CYS A 87 -7.00 -6.68 18.07
C CYS A 87 -7.28 -8.07 18.68
N ARG A 88 -8.47 -8.25 19.27
CA ARG A 88 -8.94 -9.51 19.83
C ARG A 88 -10.21 -9.95 19.10
N PRO A 89 -10.43 -11.26 18.92
CA PRO A 89 -11.68 -11.74 18.35
C PRO A 89 -12.86 -11.39 19.26
N THR A 90 -13.98 -10.99 18.66
CA THR A 90 -15.25 -10.73 19.37
C THR A 90 -16.08 -12.00 19.56
N SER A 91 -15.85 -13.03 18.73
CA SER A 91 -16.47 -14.34 18.89
C SER A 91 -15.59 -15.47 18.34
N HIS A 92 -15.92 -16.72 18.68
CA HIS A 92 -15.25 -17.92 18.17
C HIS A 92 -16.30 -18.92 17.68
N ALA A 93 -16.30 -19.23 16.38
CA ALA A 93 -17.32 -20.06 15.77
C ALA A 93 -16.87 -20.60 14.39
N VAL A 94 -17.57 -21.61 13.89
CA VAL A 94 -17.53 -22.03 12.48
C VAL A 94 -18.24 -20.95 11.63
N PRO A 95 -17.75 -20.62 10.42
CA PRO A 95 -18.45 -19.68 9.53
C PRO A 95 -19.85 -20.20 9.17
N ASN A 96 -20.81 -19.29 9.05
CA ASN A 96 -22.08 -19.62 8.39
C ASN A 96 -21.89 -19.71 6.87
N ASP A 97 -22.89 -20.23 6.16
CA ASP A 97 -22.87 -20.39 4.70
C ASP A 97 -22.50 -19.11 3.92
N GLY A 98 -22.94 -17.95 4.38
CA GLY A 98 -22.64 -16.66 3.75
C GLY A 98 -21.17 -16.26 3.92
N GLU A 99 -20.65 -16.39 5.13
CA GLU A 99 -19.25 -16.13 5.47
C GLU A 99 -18.32 -17.12 4.77
N ALA A 100 -18.67 -18.41 4.78
CA ALA A 100 -17.94 -19.45 4.09
C ALA A 100 -17.82 -19.13 2.59
N ARG A 101 -18.93 -18.74 1.94
CA ARG A 101 -18.90 -18.32 0.52
C ARG A 101 -18.05 -17.07 0.31
N LEU A 102 -18.17 -16.05 1.16
CA LEU A 102 -17.44 -14.79 1.01
C LEU A 102 -15.93 -15.01 1.11
N TRP A 103 -15.47 -15.67 2.18
CA TRP A 103 -14.04 -15.83 2.46
C TRP A 103 -13.38 -16.92 1.62
N SER A 104 -14.14 -17.93 1.18
CA SER A 104 -13.65 -18.87 0.15
C SER A 104 -13.48 -18.24 -1.22
N GLY A 105 -14.17 -17.11 -1.48
CA GLY A 105 -14.02 -16.33 -2.72
C GLY A 105 -12.77 -15.45 -2.76
N MET A 106 -12.06 -15.29 -1.64
CA MET A 106 -10.78 -14.60 -1.62
C MET A 106 -9.71 -15.46 -2.28
N THR A 107 -8.94 -14.90 -3.21
CA THR A 107 -7.87 -15.65 -3.87
C THR A 107 -6.84 -16.10 -2.83
N GLN A 108 -6.43 -17.37 -2.94
CA GLN A 108 -5.39 -17.95 -2.08
C GLN A 108 -4.05 -17.24 -2.36
N ALA A 109 -3.32 -16.89 -1.31
CA ALA A 109 -1.97 -16.35 -1.46
C ALA A 109 -0.97 -17.45 -1.88
N ASP A 110 0.08 -17.10 -2.60
CA ASP A 110 1.10 -18.02 -3.10
C ASP A 110 1.77 -18.84 -1.97
N GLN A 111 1.92 -18.21 -0.80
CA GLN A 111 2.52 -18.80 0.40
C GLN A 111 1.49 -19.42 1.36
N GLN A 112 0.19 -19.30 1.06
CA GLN A 112 -0.87 -19.85 1.89
C GLN A 112 -0.95 -21.37 1.67
N ALA A 113 -0.86 -22.13 2.76
CA ALA A 113 -0.72 -23.59 2.69
C ALA A 113 -1.98 -24.32 2.17
N SER A 114 -3.17 -23.79 2.48
CA SER A 114 -4.43 -24.41 2.05
C SER A 114 -5.50 -23.37 1.70
N ARG A 115 -6.52 -23.77 0.95
CA ARG A 115 -7.72 -22.95 0.73
C ARG A 115 -8.50 -22.77 2.03
N PHE A 116 -9.26 -21.69 2.12
CA PHE A 116 -10.14 -21.38 3.25
C PHE A 116 -10.98 -22.61 3.64
N ASP A 117 -10.92 -23.02 4.92
CA ASP A 117 -11.67 -24.14 5.45
C ASP A 117 -13.02 -23.67 6.03
N PRO A 118 -14.16 -24.01 5.40
CA PRO A 118 -15.48 -23.61 5.86
C PRO A 118 -15.98 -24.40 7.08
N ALA A 119 -15.30 -25.48 7.49
CA ALA A 119 -15.67 -26.28 8.67
C ALA A 119 -14.86 -25.89 9.93
N ARG A 120 -13.79 -25.11 9.77
CA ARG A 120 -12.91 -24.73 10.87
C ARG A 120 -13.52 -23.63 11.76
N ALA A 121 -13.63 -23.92 13.05
CA ALA A 121 -13.91 -22.91 14.07
C ALA A 121 -12.71 -21.97 14.22
N ARG A 122 -12.96 -20.66 14.21
CA ARG A 122 -11.93 -19.62 14.29
C ARG A 122 -12.41 -18.36 15.00
N GLY A 123 -11.48 -17.48 15.33
CA GLY A 123 -11.78 -16.15 15.85
C GLY A 123 -12.39 -15.27 14.77
N TRP A 124 -13.39 -14.48 15.14
CA TRP A 124 -14.06 -13.52 14.27
C TRP A 124 -14.00 -12.12 14.89
N VAL A 125 -13.93 -11.10 14.05
CA VAL A 125 -14.03 -9.69 14.43
C VAL A 125 -15.23 -9.10 13.70
N ASP A 126 -16.01 -8.29 14.41
CA ASP A 126 -17.15 -7.60 13.82
C ASP A 126 -16.69 -6.49 12.88
N GLY A 127 -17.39 -6.36 11.76
CA GLY A 127 -17.15 -5.36 10.74
C GLY A 127 -18.43 -5.00 9.99
N VAL A 128 -18.26 -4.19 8.96
CA VAL A 128 -19.35 -3.74 8.10
C VAL A 128 -18.94 -3.86 6.64
N ASP A 129 -19.86 -4.27 5.78
CA ASP A 129 -19.69 -4.11 4.34
C ASP A 129 -19.99 -2.66 3.99
N LEU A 130 -18.99 -1.91 3.52
CA LEU A 130 -19.14 -0.52 3.13
C LEU A 130 -20.00 -0.33 1.88
N LEU A 131 -20.25 -1.37 1.08
CA LEU A 131 -21.16 -1.29 -0.08
C LEU A 131 -22.63 -1.35 0.35
N SER A 132 -23.01 -2.33 1.18
CA SER A 132 -24.40 -2.53 1.61
C SER A 132 -24.76 -1.86 2.95
N GLY A 133 -23.77 -1.45 3.73
CA GLY A 133 -23.92 -0.94 5.10
C GLY A 133 -24.30 -2.02 6.13
N ARG A 134 -24.31 -3.30 5.75
CA ARG A 134 -24.73 -4.40 6.62
C ARG A 134 -23.57 -4.91 7.50
N PRO A 135 -23.85 -5.35 8.74
CA PRO A 135 -22.86 -6.04 9.56
C PRO A 135 -22.35 -7.30 8.87
N LEU A 136 -21.06 -7.58 9.05
CA LEU A 136 -20.42 -8.85 8.67
C LEU A 136 -19.34 -9.21 9.69
N ARG A 137 -18.87 -10.45 9.64
CA ARG A 137 -17.73 -10.89 10.44
C ARG A 137 -16.52 -11.18 9.54
N VAL A 138 -15.35 -10.73 9.98
CA VAL A 138 -14.06 -10.98 9.34
C VAL A 138 -13.27 -11.98 10.17
N PRO A 139 -12.62 -12.99 9.56
CA PRO A 139 -11.71 -13.88 10.27
C PRO A 139 -10.62 -13.06 10.97
N HIS A 140 -10.46 -13.26 12.28
CA HIS A 140 -9.47 -12.52 13.08
C HIS A 140 -8.04 -12.69 12.53
N GLY A 141 -7.71 -13.88 12.01
CA GLY A 141 -6.42 -14.15 11.36
C GLY A 141 -6.13 -13.35 10.08
N LEU A 142 -7.12 -12.65 9.49
CA LEU A 142 -6.90 -11.71 8.38
C LEU A 142 -6.78 -10.24 8.84
N VAL A 143 -7.04 -9.98 10.11
CA VAL A 143 -7.02 -8.65 10.72
C VAL A 143 -5.79 -8.49 11.62
N SER A 144 -5.48 -9.52 12.40
CA SER A 144 -4.37 -9.53 13.34
C SER A 144 -3.03 -9.37 12.64
N MET A 145 -2.17 -8.54 13.21
CA MET A 145 -0.76 -8.42 12.83
C MET A 145 0.17 -8.98 13.92
N ASP A 146 -0.36 -9.73 14.89
CA ASP A 146 0.48 -10.42 15.86
C ASP A 146 1.20 -11.61 15.19
N PHE A 147 2.45 -11.39 14.80
CA PHE A 147 3.30 -12.40 14.17
C PHE A 147 3.96 -13.35 15.19
N THR A 148 3.69 -13.18 16.49
CA THR A 148 4.10 -14.15 17.52
C THR A 148 3.17 -15.36 17.58
N ILE A 149 2.01 -15.29 16.92
CA ILE A 149 1.02 -16.35 16.81
C ILE A 149 1.19 -17.06 15.46
N VAL A 150 1.17 -18.39 15.47
CA VAL A 150 1.19 -19.19 14.24
C VAL A 150 -0.09 -18.93 13.45
N PRO A 151 -0.02 -18.43 12.21
CA PRO A 151 -1.20 -18.15 11.41
C PRO A 151 -1.93 -19.45 11.06
N GLU A 152 -3.25 -19.36 10.91
CA GLU A 152 -4.06 -20.46 10.39
C GLU A 152 -3.60 -20.80 8.96
N SER A 153 -3.34 -22.08 8.68
CA SER A 153 -2.81 -22.57 7.40
C SER A 153 -3.60 -22.15 6.17
N ASP A 154 -4.89 -21.84 6.37
CA ASP A 154 -5.86 -21.46 5.36
C ASP A 154 -6.18 -19.96 5.32
N LEU A 155 -5.40 -19.14 6.04
CA LEU A 155 -5.43 -17.68 6.00
C LEU A 155 -4.04 -17.13 5.75
N TRP A 156 -3.97 -15.89 5.26
CA TRP A 156 -2.70 -15.20 5.04
C TRP A 156 -2.77 -13.78 5.61
N PRO A 157 -2.21 -13.53 6.82
CA PRO A 157 -2.18 -12.20 7.40
C PRO A 157 -1.17 -11.32 6.65
N ASN A 158 -1.59 -10.11 6.31
CA ASN A 158 -0.69 -9.07 5.82
C ASN A 158 -1.25 -7.69 6.19
N SER A 159 -0.46 -6.62 6.01
CA SER A 159 -0.88 -5.27 6.38
C SER A 159 -1.82 -4.61 5.36
N ASN A 160 -2.11 -5.21 4.20
CA ASN A 160 -2.85 -4.53 3.13
C ASN A 160 -4.22 -4.03 3.60
N GLY A 161 -4.51 -2.76 3.35
CA GLY A 161 -5.78 -2.15 3.76
C GLY A 161 -5.86 -1.82 5.26
N LEU A 162 -4.75 -1.94 6.00
CA LEU A 162 -4.62 -1.36 7.34
C LEU A 162 -4.24 0.11 7.19
N ALA A 163 -5.08 1.02 7.68
CA ALA A 163 -4.77 2.44 7.59
C ALA A 163 -5.39 3.24 8.73
N SER A 164 -4.78 4.38 9.02
CA SER A 164 -5.23 5.35 9.99
C SER A 164 -5.50 6.72 9.35
N GLY A 165 -6.20 7.58 10.08
CA GLY A 165 -6.61 8.90 9.59
C GLY A 165 -6.77 9.94 10.69
N ASN A 166 -6.95 11.20 10.29
CA ASN A 166 -7.41 12.23 11.23
C ASN A 166 -8.91 12.13 11.53
N SER A 167 -9.63 11.37 10.71
CA SER A 167 -11.01 10.95 10.88
C SER A 167 -11.18 9.52 10.34
N LEU A 168 -12.26 8.85 10.74
CA LEU A 168 -12.62 7.52 10.22
C LEU A 168 -12.73 7.50 8.69
N ALA A 169 -13.28 8.55 8.07
CA ALA A 169 -13.34 8.67 6.62
C ALA A 169 -11.96 8.76 5.96
N GLU A 170 -10.99 9.45 6.57
CA GLU A 170 -9.61 9.48 6.05
C GLU A 170 -8.93 8.11 6.15
N ALA A 171 -9.17 7.39 7.24
CA ALA A 171 -8.66 6.04 7.43
C ALA A 171 -9.22 5.11 6.35
N ARG A 172 -10.54 5.11 6.14
CA ARG A 172 -11.23 4.32 5.11
C ARG A 172 -10.79 4.66 3.69
N VAL A 173 -10.65 5.95 3.34
CA VAL A 173 -10.12 6.36 2.03
C VAL A 173 -8.70 5.83 1.84
N SER A 174 -7.84 5.93 2.87
CA SER A 174 -6.45 5.50 2.78
C SER A 174 -6.35 3.98 2.63
N ALA A 175 -7.14 3.22 3.41
CA ALA A 175 -7.22 1.76 3.34
C ALA A 175 -7.76 1.27 1.99
N LEU A 176 -8.84 1.90 1.47
CA LEU A 176 -9.40 1.53 0.17
C LEU A 176 -8.47 1.92 -0.98
N CYS A 177 -7.77 3.06 -0.89
CA CYS A 177 -6.74 3.41 -1.85
C CYS A 177 -5.65 2.33 -1.90
N GLU A 178 -5.16 1.87 -0.75
CA GLU A 178 -4.14 0.81 -0.73
C GLU A 178 -4.68 -0.49 -1.35
N ALA A 179 -5.90 -0.92 -1.00
CA ALA A 179 -6.50 -2.12 -1.59
C ALA A 179 -6.59 -2.02 -3.13
N ILE A 180 -7.04 -0.87 -3.66
CA ILE A 180 -7.10 -0.61 -5.11
C ILE A 180 -5.70 -0.54 -5.74
N GLU A 181 -4.72 0.01 -5.02
CA GLU A 181 -3.33 0.09 -5.48
C GLU A 181 -2.73 -1.30 -5.67
N ARG A 182 -2.90 -2.18 -4.68
CA ARG A 182 -2.42 -3.56 -4.71
C ARG A 182 -3.08 -4.35 -5.83
N ASP A 183 -4.39 -4.21 -6.01
CA ASP A 183 -5.14 -4.84 -7.11
C ASP A 183 -4.70 -4.31 -8.49
N GLY A 184 -4.57 -2.99 -8.63
CA GLY A 184 -4.09 -2.35 -9.85
C GLY A 184 -2.69 -2.82 -10.24
N HIS A 185 -1.80 -2.95 -9.26
CA HIS A 185 -0.46 -3.48 -9.46
C HIS A 185 -0.47 -4.97 -9.83
N ALA A 186 -1.22 -5.81 -9.12
CA ALA A 186 -1.37 -7.24 -9.42
C ALA A 186 -1.87 -7.46 -10.86
N ARG A 187 -2.96 -6.79 -11.24
CA ARG A 187 -3.48 -6.79 -12.61
C ARG A 187 -2.49 -6.27 -13.63
N TRP A 188 -1.70 -5.25 -13.29
CA TRP A 188 -0.68 -4.73 -14.20
C TRP A 188 0.43 -5.74 -14.44
N LEU A 189 0.83 -6.52 -13.43
CA LEU A 189 1.82 -7.59 -13.56
C LEU A 189 1.33 -8.75 -14.45
N GLU A 190 0.03 -9.07 -14.39
CA GLU A 190 -0.62 -10.08 -15.25
C GLU A 190 -0.66 -9.67 -16.74
N ARG A 191 -0.49 -8.38 -17.05
CA ARG A 191 -0.48 -7.89 -18.44
C ARG A 191 0.80 -8.30 -19.18
N GLY A 192 0.65 -8.64 -20.46
CA GLY A 192 1.79 -8.89 -21.34
C GLY A 192 2.70 -7.65 -21.53
N PRO A 193 3.98 -7.82 -21.91
CA PRO A 193 4.96 -6.73 -22.00
C PRO A 193 4.53 -5.54 -22.88
N ARG A 194 3.79 -5.77 -23.96
CA ARG A 194 3.26 -4.70 -24.83
C ARG A 194 2.25 -3.80 -24.12
N ALA A 195 1.33 -4.39 -23.35
CA ALA A 195 0.30 -3.64 -22.63
C ALA A 195 0.91 -2.85 -21.46
N ARG A 196 1.88 -3.43 -20.74
CA ARG A 196 2.64 -2.70 -19.71
C ARG A 196 3.41 -1.52 -20.30
N ARG A 197 4.08 -1.70 -21.44
CA ARG A 197 4.72 -0.58 -22.16
C ARG A 197 3.74 0.52 -22.56
N ALA A 198 2.58 0.17 -23.10
CA ALA A 198 1.57 1.14 -23.51
C ALA A 198 1.03 1.99 -22.34
N SER A 199 1.17 1.50 -21.10
CA SER A 199 0.84 2.25 -19.88
C SER A 199 1.93 3.22 -19.41
N ALA A 200 3.13 3.18 -19.99
CA ALA A 200 4.24 4.05 -19.58
C ALA A 200 3.92 5.53 -19.89
N LEU A 201 3.96 6.35 -18.84
CA LEU A 201 3.63 7.77 -18.89
C LEU A 201 4.80 8.58 -19.43
N ASP A 202 4.50 9.49 -20.35
CA ASP A 202 5.42 10.55 -20.75
C ASP A 202 5.62 11.50 -19.57
N VAL A 203 6.80 11.39 -18.94
CA VAL A 203 7.19 12.17 -17.75
C VAL A 203 7.16 13.67 -18.04
N ASP A 204 7.46 14.10 -19.26
CA ASP A 204 7.54 15.52 -19.61
C ASP A 204 6.15 16.11 -19.91
N SER A 205 5.13 15.27 -20.11
CA SER A 205 3.72 15.68 -20.21
C SER A 205 3.07 16.01 -18.85
N ILE A 206 3.72 15.70 -17.73
CA ILE A 206 3.16 15.86 -16.38
C ILE A 206 3.00 17.35 -16.02
N THR A 207 1.76 17.74 -15.73
CA THR A 207 1.43 19.14 -15.39
C THR A 207 1.34 19.39 -13.89
N ASP A 208 1.21 18.36 -13.05
CA ASP A 208 1.13 18.50 -11.60
C ASP A 208 2.38 19.20 -11.03
N ARG A 209 2.16 20.17 -10.13
CA ARG A 209 3.24 21.00 -9.59
C ARG A 209 4.17 20.22 -8.66
N LEU A 210 3.59 19.39 -7.79
CA LEU A 210 4.38 18.63 -6.82
C LEU A 210 5.11 17.47 -7.52
N GLY A 211 4.42 16.75 -8.41
CA GLY A 211 4.97 15.70 -9.25
C GLY A 211 6.19 16.19 -10.02
N ARG A 212 6.09 17.32 -10.75
CA ARG A 212 7.24 17.93 -11.44
C ARG A 212 8.39 18.27 -10.50
N TRP A 213 8.09 18.76 -9.29
CA TRP A 213 9.13 19.05 -8.30
C TRP A 213 9.85 17.78 -7.82
N LEU A 214 9.11 16.70 -7.54
CA LEU A 214 9.66 15.40 -7.15
C LEU A 214 10.50 14.77 -8.28
N ILE A 215 9.97 14.76 -9.52
CA ILE A 215 10.65 14.29 -10.73
C ILE A 215 11.97 15.03 -10.92
N ALA A 216 11.95 16.36 -10.86
CA ALA A 216 13.15 17.17 -11.01
C ALA A 216 14.17 16.90 -9.90
N ARG A 217 13.71 16.57 -8.69
CA ARG A 217 14.60 16.20 -7.58
C ARG A 217 15.32 14.88 -7.83
N VAL A 218 14.59 13.85 -8.29
CA VAL A 218 15.16 12.55 -8.68
C VAL A 218 16.17 12.72 -9.83
N ARG A 219 15.81 13.45 -10.89
CA ARG A 219 16.69 13.74 -12.04
C ARG A 219 17.97 14.49 -11.64
N ARG A 220 17.85 15.55 -10.81
CA ARG A 220 19.02 16.32 -10.32
C ARG A 220 19.97 15.48 -9.46
N ALA A 221 19.45 14.48 -8.77
CA ALA A 221 20.26 13.55 -7.99
C ALA A 221 20.97 12.49 -8.85
N GLY A 222 20.82 12.53 -10.18
CA GLY A 222 21.48 11.62 -11.12
C GLY A 222 20.75 10.29 -11.31
N PHE A 223 19.47 10.21 -10.94
CA PHE A 223 18.64 9.03 -11.16
C PHE A 223 17.67 9.24 -12.32
N SER A 224 17.34 8.14 -12.98
CA SER A 224 16.24 8.07 -13.93
C SER A 224 15.01 7.51 -13.23
N LEU A 225 13.82 7.88 -13.72
CA LEU A 225 12.57 7.29 -13.26
C LEU A 225 11.67 6.91 -14.42
N SER A 226 10.88 5.86 -14.20
CA SER A 226 9.82 5.42 -15.10
C SER A 226 8.50 5.43 -14.32
N LEU A 227 7.43 5.82 -15.01
CA LEU A 227 6.08 5.91 -14.45
C LEU A 227 5.12 5.11 -15.33
N TRP A 228 4.19 4.40 -14.70
CA TRP A 228 3.15 3.65 -15.40
C TRP A 228 1.77 3.96 -14.84
N ASP A 229 0.79 4.07 -15.73
CA ASP A 229 -0.61 4.09 -15.35
C ASP A 229 -1.11 2.65 -15.13
N MET A 230 -1.24 2.27 -13.86
CA MET A 230 -1.75 0.98 -13.41
C MET A 230 -3.25 1.03 -13.07
N THR A 231 -3.95 2.11 -13.46
CA THR A 231 -5.38 2.28 -13.16
C THR A 231 -6.18 1.08 -13.64
N GLY A 232 -6.90 0.49 -12.69
CA GLY A 232 -7.75 -0.67 -12.89
C GLY A 232 -9.19 -0.32 -13.25
N PRO A 233 -10.09 -1.32 -13.28
CA PRO A 233 -11.50 -1.13 -13.62
C PRO A 233 -12.27 -0.16 -12.71
N THR A 234 -11.82 0.01 -11.46
CA THR A 234 -12.37 1.01 -10.54
C THR A 234 -12.20 2.44 -11.07
N GLY A 235 -11.27 2.70 -11.99
CA GLY A 235 -11.04 4.05 -12.54
C GLY A 235 -10.44 5.05 -11.55
N VAL A 236 -10.07 4.61 -10.35
CA VAL A 236 -9.29 5.41 -9.39
C VAL A 236 -7.83 5.39 -9.83
N ALA A 237 -7.18 6.54 -9.87
CA ALA A 237 -5.81 6.64 -10.38
C ALA A 237 -4.84 5.79 -9.56
N VAL A 238 -4.14 4.87 -10.24
CA VAL A 238 -3.04 4.08 -9.66
C VAL A 238 -1.79 4.29 -10.50
N ILE A 239 -0.74 4.84 -9.88
CA ILE A 239 0.53 5.14 -10.55
C ILE A 239 1.62 4.23 -9.99
N GLY A 240 2.35 3.55 -10.87
CA GLY A 240 3.58 2.84 -10.54
C GLY A 240 4.79 3.71 -10.82
N CYS A 241 5.82 3.61 -9.99
CA CYS A 241 7.08 4.32 -10.15
C CYS A 241 8.27 3.36 -9.95
N SER A 242 9.27 3.48 -10.83
CA SER A 242 10.58 2.88 -10.63
C SER A 242 11.64 3.96 -10.67
N ILE A 243 12.56 3.94 -9.72
CA ILE A 243 13.75 4.80 -9.70
C ILE A 243 14.98 3.92 -9.90
N ILE A 244 15.78 4.26 -10.90
CA ILE A 244 16.96 3.51 -11.32
C ILE A 244 18.18 4.44 -11.44
N GLU A 245 19.35 3.89 -11.12
CA GLU A 245 20.64 4.56 -11.26
C GLU A 245 21.31 4.09 -12.55
N LEU A 246 21.19 4.88 -13.63
CA LEU A 246 21.82 4.59 -14.92
C LEU A 246 23.20 5.25 -14.97
N GLY A 247 24.25 4.55 -14.53
CA GLY A 247 25.64 4.94 -14.82
C GLY A 247 26.65 4.93 -13.65
N ALA A 248 27.78 4.27 -13.96
CA ALA A 248 29.17 4.34 -13.44
C ALA A 248 29.53 3.94 -12.00
N ALA A 249 30.33 2.87 -11.94
CA ALA A 249 31.50 2.66 -11.07
C ALA A 249 31.29 2.89 -9.56
N ARG A 250 30.34 2.17 -8.97
CA ARG A 250 30.22 2.04 -7.51
C ARG A 250 30.39 0.58 -7.10
N THR A 251 31.02 0.39 -5.95
CA THR A 251 31.18 -0.93 -5.31
C THR A 251 29.85 -1.57 -4.92
N VAL A 252 28.75 -0.79 -4.86
CA VAL A 252 27.39 -1.27 -4.57
C VAL A 252 26.44 -0.70 -5.63
N VAL A 253 25.83 -1.58 -6.42
CA VAL A 253 24.70 -1.28 -7.31
C VAL A 253 23.42 -1.62 -6.55
N LEU A 254 22.61 -0.62 -6.23
CA LEU A 254 21.30 -0.87 -5.62
C LEU A 254 20.32 -1.36 -6.68
N PRO A 255 19.42 -2.31 -6.34
CA PRO A 255 18.38 -2.71 -7.26
C PRO A 255 17.42 -1.53 -7.52
N PRO A 256 16.69 -1.57 -8.64
CA PRO A 256 15.60 -0.64 -8.90
C PRO A 256 14.65 -0.51 -7.72
N ALA A 257 14.38 0.72 -7.30
CA ALA A 257 13.45 0.99 -6.21
C ALA A 257 12.06 1.21 -6.78
N MET A 258 11.10 0.39 -6.36
CA MET A 258 9.71 0.44 -6.79
C MET A 258 8.85 1.17 -5.75
N GLY A 259 7.82 1.83 -6.22
CA GLY A 259 6.74 2.39 -5.40
C GLY A 259 5.45 2.48 -6.21
N ALA A 260 4.33 2.49 -5.51
CA ALA A 260 3.02 2.69 -6.10
C ALA A 260 2.24 3.76 -5.33
N GLY A 261 1.18 4.27 -5.94
CA GLY A 261 0.35 5.28 -5.33
C GLY A 261 -1.05 5.25 -5.91
N CYS A 262 -2.05 5.12 -5.05
CA CYS A 262 -3.46 5.25 -5.40
C CYS A 262 -4.13 6.44 -4.71
N HIS A 263 -4.94 7.18 -5.47
CA HIS A 263 -5.78 8.27 -4.96
C HIS A 263 -6.79 8.75 -6.02
N PRO A 264 -7.98 9.28 -5.66
CA PRO A 264 -8.88 9.92 -6.63
C PRO A 264 -8.22 11.04 -7.43
N ASP A 265 -7.40 11.85 -6.76
CA ASP A 265 -6.56 12.89 -7.37
C ASP A 265 -5.24 12.29 -7.91
N ALA A 266 -5.03 12.37 -9.22
CA ALA A 266 -3.87 11.78 -9.88
C ALA A 266 -2.53 12.39 -9.40
N GLY A 267 -2.51 13.68 -9.07
CA GLY A 267 -1.31 14.34 -8.55
C GLY A 267 -0.87 13.78 -7.19
N VAL A 268 -1.84 13.44 -6.35
CA VAL A 268 -1.58 12.72 -5.08
C VAL A 268 -1.09 11.30 -5.34
N ALA A 269 -1.72 10.55 -6.25
CA ALA A 269 -1.28 9.20 -6.63
C ALA A 269 0.17 9.19 -7.14
N LEU A 270 0.52 10.14 -8.02
CA LEU A 270 1.88 10.34 -8.53
C LEU A 270 2.88 10.68 -7.41
N ALA A 271 2.52 11.59 -6.51
CA ALA A 271 3.39 11.97 -5.40
C ALA A 271 3.65 10.80 -4.45
N ARG A 272 2.64 9.98 -4.15
CA ARG A 272 2.78 8.76 -3.33
C ARG A 272 3.72 7.76 -4.00
N ALA A 273 3.53 7.46 -5.29
CA ALA A 273 4.37 6.53 -6.03
C ALA A 273 5.86 6.90 -6.02
N ILE A 274 6.17 8.19 -6.27
CA ILE A 274 7.56 8.66 -6.26
C ILE A 274 8.15 8.66 -4.84
N CYS A 275 7.38 9.08 -3.83
CA CYS A 275 7.85 9.10 -2.44
C CYS A 275 8.06 7.68 -1.91
N GLU A 276 7.23 6.71 -2.30
CA GLU A 276 7.37 5.32 -1.93
C GLU A 276 8.59 4.69 -2.60
N ALA A 277 8.84 4.96 -3.89
CA ALA A 277 10.07 4.52 -4.55
C ALA A 277 11.33 5.09 -3.88
N ALA A 278 11.30 6.36 -3.46
CA ALA A 278 12.40 6.96 -2.70
C ALA A 278 12.57 6.31 -1.30
N GLN A 279 11.46 6.02 -0.61
CA GLN A 279 11.49 5.29 0.66
C GLN A 279 12.07 3.89 0.50
N THR A 280 11.64 3.12 -0.49
CA THR A 280 12.15 1.76 -0.76
C THR A 280 13.68 1.81 -0.88
N ARG A 281 14.22 2.80 -1.58
CA ARG A 281 15.67 2.93 -1.74
C ARG A 281 16.37 3.35 -0.45
N ALA A 282 15.84 4.33 0.28
CA ALA A 282 16.40 4.76 1.56
C ALA A 282 16.37 3.65 2.61
N ALA A 283 15.29 2.85 2.66
CA ALA A 283 15.17 1.70 3.55
C ALA A 283 16.18 0.59 3.21
N LEU A 284 16.43 0.32 1.92
CA LEU A 284 17.48 -0.60 1.48
C LEU A 284 18.88 -0.13 1.90
N ILE A 285 19.18 1.16 1.74
CA ILE A 285 20.46 1.74 2.17
C ILE A 285 20.61 1.67 3.70
N ALA A 286 19.53 1.93 4.43
CA ALA A 286 19.53 1.88 5.88
C ALA A 286 19.75 0.46 6.42
N GLY A 287 19.39 -0.59 5.67
CA GLY A 287 19.52 -1.99 6.09
C GLY A 287 18.72 -2.33 7.36
N ALA A 288 17.65 -1.58 7.65
CA ALA A 288 16.98 -1.57 8.95
C ALA A 288 15.62 -2.29 8.97
N ARG A 289 15.32 -3.11 7.95
CA ARG A 289 14.06 -3.87 7.85
C ARG A 289 14.29 -5.34 8.17
N ASP A 290 13.51 -5.85 9.12
CA ASP A 290 13.56 -7.24 9.59
C ASP A 290 12.99 -8.24 8.57
N ASP A 291 12.20 -7.76 7.60
CA ASP A 291 11.50 -8.56 6.60
C ASP A 291 12.15 -8.56 5.21
N ILE A 292 13.32 -7.92 5.07
CA ILE A 292 14.12 -8.04 3.85
C ILE A 292 15.01 -9.27 3.97
N ASP A 293 14.71 -10.29 3.15
CA ASP A 293 15.51 -11.51 3.05
C ASP A 293 17.00 -11.19 2.76
N PRO A 294 17.97 -11.79 3.50
CA PRO A 294 19.40 -11.57 3.29
C PRO A 294 19.89 -11.78 1.86
N THR A 295 19.28 -12.71 1.11
CA THR A 295 19.60 -12.97 -0.31
C THR A 295 19.40 -11.75 -1.18
N ARG A 296 18.47 -10.84 -0.82
CA ARG A 296 18.24 -9.58 -1.53
C ARG A 296 19.41 -8.60 -1.44
N TYR A 297 20.30 -8.75 -0.46
CA TYR A 297 21.54 -7.98 -0.36
C TYR A 297 22.70 -8.61 -1.14
N ILE A 298 22.63 -9.93 -1.39
CA ILE A 298 23.71 -10.73 -2.01
C ILE A 298 23.49 -10.83 -3.54
N GLU A 299 22.25 -11.04 -3.99
CA GLU A 299 21.88 -11.25 -5.40
C GLU A 299 21.45 -9.96 -6.13
N ALA A 300 21.62 -8.81 -5.46
CA ALA A 300 21.05 -7.50 -5.84
C ALA A 300 21.36 -7.04 -7.28
N GLY A 301 22.44 -7.53 -7.89
CA GLY A 301 22.94 -7.06 -9.19
C GLY A 301 22.36 -7.77 -10.42
N GLU A 302 22.12 -9.08 -10.38
CA GLU A 302 22.03 -9.87 -11.62
C GLU A 302 20.60 -10.32 -11.99
N GLN A 303 19.84 -10.92 -11.07
CA GLN A 303 18.53 -11.52 -11.42
C GLN A 303 17.40 -10.48 -11.57
N ARG A 304 17.36 -9.45 -10.70
CA ARG A 304 16.34 -8.38 -10.80
C ARG A 304 16.63 -7.39 -11.92
N THR A 305 17.90 -7.15 -12.23
CA THR A 305 18.30 -6.34 -13.38
C THR A 305 17.91 -7.01 -14.69
N GLY A 306 18.08 -8.34 -14.82
CA GLY A 306 17.62 -9.09 -16.00
C GLY A 306 16.09 -9.07 -16.19
N PHE A 307 15.33 -9.36 -15.12
CA PHE A 307 13.87 -9.26 -15.15
C PHE A 307 13.42 -7.82 -15.49
N MET A 308 14.04 -6.81 -14.88
CA MET A 308 13.72 -5.41 -15.15
C MET A 308 14.15 -4.95 -16.54
N LEU A 309 15.30 -5.35 -17.09
CA LEU A 309 15.69 -5.03 -18.46
C LEU A 309 14.71 -5.65 -19.47
N SER A 310 14.09 -6.79 -19.13
CA SER A 310 13.00 -7.37 -19.93
C SER A 310 11.65 -6.65 -19.75
N MET A 311 11.43 -5.96 -18.62
CA MET A 311 10.27 -5.10 -18.35
C MET A 311 10.42 -3.70 -18.97
N LEU A 312 11.66 -3.19 -18.96
CA LEU A 312 12.16 -1.95 -19.54
C LEU A 312 12.55 -2.20 -21.00
N ASP A 313 11.62 -2.69 -21.81
CA ASP A 313 11.77 -2.59 -23.25
C ASP A 313 11.78 -1.09 -23.59
N PHE A 314 12.98 -0.55 -23.87
CA PHE A 314 13.38 0.88 -23.92
C PHE A 314 12.65 1.73 -24.98
N ALA A 315 11.52 1.27 -25.50
CA ALA A 315 10.65 2.08 -26.33
C ALA A 315 10.18 3.32 -25.55
N PRO A 316 10.11 4.50 -26.18
CA PRO A 316 9.76 5.73 -25.50
C PRO A 316 8.35 5.65 -24.90
N ALA A 317 8.20 6.17 -23.67
CA ALA A 317 6.90 6.38 -23.06
C ALA A 317 6.09 7.34 -23.92
N ARG A 318 4.81 7.01 -24.15
CA ARG A 318 3.94 7.75 -25.10
C ARG A 318 2.60 8.13 -24.51
N ARG A 319 2.26 7.65 -23.30
CA ARG A 319 0.96 7.93 -22.70
C ARG A 319 0.98 9.33 -22.06
N PRO A 320 0.15 10.28 -22.51
CA PRO A 320 0.14 11.62 -21.94
C PRO A 320 -0.48 11.61 -20.54
N TRP A 321 0.02 12.47 -19.65
CA TRP A 321 -0.49 12.66 -18.30
C TRP A 321 -2.00 12.97 -18.26
N SER A 322 -2.51 13.71 -19.25
CA SER A 322 -3.93 14.04 -19.38
C SER A 322 -4.85 12.83 -19.56
N SER A 323 -4.30 11.63 -19.82
CA SER A 323 -5.08 10.39 -19.93
C SER A 323 -5.27 9.66 -18.59
N VAL A 324 -4.63 10.11 -17.51
CA VAL A 324 -4.83 9.56 -16.17
C VAL A 324 -6.09 10.18 -15.57
N PRO A 325 -7.05 9.39 -15.07
CA PRO A 325 -8.25 9.95 -14.44
C PRO A 325 -7.87 10.74 -13.19
N SER A 326 -8.53 11.87 -12.96
CA SER A 326 -8.25 12.69 -11.78
C SER A 326 -9.52 13.36 -11.29
N HIS A 327 -9.87 13.08 -10.04
CA HIS A 327 -11.06 13.57 -9.36
C HIS A 327 -10.67 14.21 -8.04
N SER A 328 -11.26 15.35 -7.73
CA SER A 328 -11.04 16.04 -6.46
C SER A 328 -12.37 16.41 -5.84
N HIS A 329 -12.68 15.82 -4.70
CA HIS A 329 -13.89 16.13 -3.94
C HIS A 329 -13.61 17.12 -2.80
N ARG A 330 -14.68 17.61 -2.17
CA ARG A 330 -14.62 18.62 -1.09
C ARG A 330 -13.95 18.09 0.18
N ASP A 331 -14.25 16.86 0.56
CA ASP A 331 -13.78 16.18 1.78
C ASP A 331 -13.61 14.67 1.56
N SER A 332 -13.22 13.96 2.62
CA SER A 332 -12.90 12.54 2.57
C SER A 332 -14.15 11.65 2.55
N GLU A 333 -15.28 12.14 3.06
CA GLU A 333 -16.56 11.43 2.92
C GLU A 333 -16.99 11.38 1.46
N ALA A 334 -16.88 12.51 0.74
CA ALA A 334 -17.16 12.56 -0.69
C ALA A 334 -16.16 11.74 -1.52
N ASP A 335 -14.87 11.70 -1.13
CA ASP A 335 -13.89 10.80 -1.78
C ASP A 335 -14.30 9.32 -1.56
N LEU A 336 -14.65 8.95 -0.32
CA LEU A 336 -15.03 7.57 0.04
C LEU A 336 -16.30 7.13 -0.70
N ALA A 337 -17.34 7.95 -0.69
CA ALA A 337 -18.60 7.66 -1.38
C ALA A 337 -18.37 7.41 -2.87
N TRP A 338 -17.62 8.30 -3.53
CA TRP A 338 -17.28 8.12 -4.95
C TRP A 338 -16.47 6.83 -5.18
N MET A 339 -15.47 6.53 -4.36
CA MET A 339 -14.69 5.30 -4.49
C MET A 339 -15.53 4.04 -4.28
N LEU A 340 -16.48 4.05 -3.35
CA LEU A 340 -17.40 2.93 -3.11
C LEU A 340 -18.37 2.74 -4.28
N GLU A 341 -18.86 3.81 -4.91
CA GLU A 341 -19.64 3.74 -6.15
C GLU A 341 -18.83 3.06 -7.26
N ARG A 342 -17.56 3.45 -7.44
CA ARG A 342 -16.65 2.80 -8.40
C ARG A 342 -16.44 1.32 -8.13
N CYS A 343 -16.37 0.92 -6.85
CA CYS A 343 -16.27 -0.47 -6.43
C CYS A 343 -17.57 -1.25 -6.67
N ALA A 344 -18.73 -0.64 -6.41
CA ALA A 344 -20.04 -1.27 -6.63
C ALA A 344 -20.27 -1.64 -8.12
N GLU A 345 -19.80 -0.80 -9.05
CA GLU A 345 -19.87 -1.08 -10.49
C GLU A 345 -19.07 -2.32 -10.92
N GLN A 346 -18.13 -2.80 -10.10
CA GLN A 346 -17.30 -3.98 -10.38
C GLN A 346 -17.93 -5.30 -9.89
N SER A 347 -19.17 -5.27 -9.40
CA SER A 347 -19.85 -6.46 -8.84
C SER A 347 -19.04 -7.17 -7.75
N LEU A 348 -18.32 -6.39 -6.94
CA LEU A 348 -17.53 -6.92 -5.83
C LEU A 348 -18.47 -7.50 -4.75
N PRO A 349 -18.11 -8.63 -4.13
CA PRO A 349 -18.96 -9.29 -3.15
C PRO A 349 -19.12 -8.47 -1.87
N ALA A 350 -18.08 -7.75 -1.43
CA ALA A 350 -18.09 -6.86 -0.28
C ALA A 350 -16.87 -5.93 -0.28
N VAL A 351 -16.99 -4.81 0.44
CA VAL A 351 -15.86 -4.01 0.93
C VAL A 351 -15.89 -4.10 2.46
N ALA A 352 -15.27 -5.15 3.01
CA ALA A 352 -15.30 -5.43 4.44
C ALA A 352 -14.39 -4.46 5.21
N CYS A 353 -14.95 -3.74 6.17
CA CYS A 353 -14.22 -2.79 7.01
C CYS A 353 -14.39 -3.18 8.48
N VAL A 354 -13.26 -3.42 9.15
CA VAL A 354 -13.16 -3.57 10.60
C VAL A 354 -12.66 -2.25 11.18
N ASP A 355 -13.42 -1.69 12.11
CA ASP A 355 -12.99 -0.53 12.88
C ASP A 355 -12.11 -1.01 14.05
N LEU A 356 -10.83 -0.65 14.01
CA LEU A 356 -9.85 -0.99 15.03
C LEU A 356 -9.64 0.18 16.01
N THR A 357 -10.41 1.26 15.89
CA THR A 357 -10.27 2.47 16.70
C THR A 357 -10.44 2.16 18.17
N ARG A 358 -9.47 2.61 18.96
CA ARG A 358 -9.46 2.49 20.42
C ARG A 358 -9.72 3.84 21.05
N ALA A 359 -10.81 3.96 21.80
CA ALA A 359 -11.23 5.21 22.43
C ALA A 359 -10.18 5.79 23.40
N ASP A 360 -9.40 4.92 24.05
CA ASP A 360 -8.30 5.31 24.94
C ASP A 360 -7.08 5.87 24.20
N ILE A 361 -6.91 5.55 22.92
CA ILE A 361 -5.82 6.03 22.06
C ILE A 361 -6.25 7.26 21.24
N GLY A 362 -7.52 7.31 20.80
CA GLY A 362 -8.10 8.46 20.12
C GLY A 362 -7.58 8.70 18.70
N ILE A 363 -7.11 7.64 18.02
CA ILE A 363 -6.70 7.66 16.61
C ILE A 363 -7.56 6.65 15.84
N ASP A 364 -8.21 7.11 14.78
CA ASP A 364 -9.04 6.26 13.94
C ASP A 364 -8.15 5.32 13.12
N VAL A 365 -8.38 4.02 13.24
CA VAL A 365 -7.65 2.96 12.52
C VAL A 365 -8.65 1.94 11.99
N VAL A 366 -8.51 1.55 10.74
CA VAL A 366 -9.36 0.53 10.11
C VAL A 366 -8.52 -0.53 9.42
N LYS A 367 -9.07 -1.74 9.31
CA LYS A 367 -8.61 -2.79 8.41
C LYS A 367 -9.68 -3.04 7.37
N LEU A 368 -9.33 -2.90 6.10
CA LEU A 368 -10.23 -3.08 4.97
C LEU A 368 -9.78 -4.27 4.13
N LEU A 369 -10.71 -5.17 3.82
CA LEU A 369 -10.51 -6.30 2.91
C LEU A 369 -11.54 -6.24 1.78
N VAL A 370 -11.10 -6.44 0.55
CA VAL A 370 -11.96 -6.48 -0.63
C VAL A 370 -11.81 -7.85 -1.29
N PRO A 371 -12.63 -8.86 -0.93
CA PRO A 371 -12.57 -10.15 -1.59
C PRO A 371 -12.75 -9.97 -3.11
N GLY A 372 -11.80 -10.52 -3.87
CA GLY A 372 -11.73 -10.35 -5.33
C GLY A 372 -10.58 -9.43 -5.80
N PHE A 373 -10.07 -8.55 -4.92
CA PHE A 373 -8.86 -7.78 -5.21
C PHE A 373 -7.60 -8.62 -5.01
N GLY A 374 -6.62 -8.43 -5.91
CA GLY A 374 -5.29 -9.03 -5.80
C GLY A 374 -4.29 -8.19 -5.00
N ASP A 375 -3.17 -8.79 -4.65
CA ASP A 375 -1.98 -8.11 -4.13
C ASP A 375 -0.69 -8.81 -4.63
N HIS A 376 0.44 -8.62 -3.96
CA HIS A 376 1.72 -9.22 -4.37
C HIS A 376 1.88 -10.68 -3.91
N ASP A 377 1.12 -11.10 -2.91
CA ASP A 377 1.06 -12.48 -2.43
C ASP A 377 -0.16 -13.19 -3.01
N ARG A 378 -1.23 -12.46 -3.36
CA ARG A 378 -2.49 -12.99 -3.86
C ARG A 378 -2.75 -12.59 -5.31
N PRO A 379 -2.99 -13.52 -6.23
CA PRO A 379 -3.39 -13.16 -7.59
C PRO A 379 -4.77 -12.51 -7.62
N THR A 380 -5.02 -11.75 -8.69
CA THR A 380 -6.34 -11.16 -8.92
C THR A 380 -7.37 -12.24 -9.24
N SER A 381 -8.60 -12.10 -8.74
CA SER A 381 -9.69 -13.06 -9.02
C SER A 381 -9.98 -13.25 -10.52
N ALA A 382 -9.70 -12.24 -11.35
CA ALA A 382 -9.87 -12.29 -12.80
C ALA A 382 -8.82 -13.18 -13.53
N GLY A 383 -7.78 -13.64 -12.83
CA GLY A 383 -6.65 -14.39 -13.39
C GLY A 383 -6.78 -15.92 -13.35
N ALA A 384 -7.83 -16.49 -12.73
CA ALA A 384 -7.98 -17.94 -12.57
C ALA A 384 -8.33 -18.73 -13.86
N GLY A 385 -8.10 -18.14 -15.04
CA GLY A 385 -8.45 -18.69 -16.36
C GLY A 385 -7.29 -19.06 -17.28
N ALA A 386 -6.03 -18.99 -16.84
CA ALA A 386 -4.89 -19.36 -17.69
C ALA A 386 -3.77 -20.04 -16.90
N GLN A 387 -3.93 -21.32 -16.56
CA GLN A 387 -2.75 -22.19 -16.47
C GLN A 387 -2.33 -22.57 -17.90
N PRO A 388 -1.09 -22.29 -18.34
CA PRO A 388 -0.53 -23.01 -19.47
C PRO A 388 -0.33 -24.46 -18.99
N GLY A 389 -1.06 -25.38 -19.61
CA GLY A 389 -0.89 -26.81 -19.38
C GLY A 389 0.59 -27.17 -19.54
N GLY A 390 1.16 -27.80 -18.50
CA GLY A 390 2.40 -28.53 -18.63
C GLY A 390 2.16 -29.66 -19.63
N ALA A 391 2.75 -29.52 -20.82
CA ALA A 391 2.93 -30.64 -21.71
C ALA A 391 3.90 -31.64 -21.05
N ALA A 392 3.46 -32.89 -20.99
CA ALA A 392 4.30 -34.05 -20.75
C ALA A 392 5.24 -34.30 -21.93
#